data_AF-A0A3P8V3F2-F1
#
_entry.id   AF-A0A3P8V3F2-F1
#
_cell.length_a   1.000
_cell.length_b   1.000
_cell.length_c   1.000
_cell.angle_alpha   90.00
_cell.angle_beta   90.00
_cell.angle_gamma   90.00
#
_symmetry.space_group_name_H-M   'P 1'
#
loop_
_entity.id
_entity.type
_entity.pdbx_description
1 polymer ?
#
loop_
_entity_poly.entity_id
_entity_poly.type
_entity_poly.pdbx_seq_one_letter_code
_entity_poly.pdbx_strand_id
1 'polypeptide(L)'
;VFPPTSRSLTFITHRSWRSEREEPAAPPHRFQRGDLLEVPRTLFTHFGIYLGDDRVAHLIPDILPVLTADRRLIQEMVTNTRLLLGVLSKRASIRVDSVEDFAYGAGILLIHMDPSAQGMKVARGGELLLGSVSYSLLWNNCEHFVTYCRYGSAQSLQTEQFCEWLKSLIRNQSNILLVALLGLLSVMYLGLSFSTVLPTVLIPFTMWMAS
;
A
#
# COMPACT_ATOMS: atom_id res chain seq x y z
N VAL A 1 9.85 2.07 11.32
CA VAL A 1 9.37 0.81 10.68
C VAL A 1 8.54 0.07 11.70
N PHE A 2 7.30 -0.30 11.40
CA PHE A 2 6.51 -1.14 12.31
C PHE A 2 7.16 -2.52 12.39
N PRO A 3 7.38 -3.07 13.59
CA PRO A 3 8.09 -4.33 13.73
C PRO A 3 7.30 -5.48 13.10
N PRO A 4 7.90 -6.27 12.18
CA PRO A 4 7.29 -7.52 11.74
C PRO A 4 7.27 -8.50 12.91
N THR A 5 6.18 -9.25 13.09
CA THR A 5 6.04 -10.18 14.22
C THR A 5 6.46 -11.59 13.81
N SER A 6 7.31 -12.22 14.62
CA SER A 6 7.81 -13.61 14.44
C SER A 6 6.96 -14.68 15.15
N ARG A 7 5.70 -14.40 15.49
CA ARG A 7 4.86 -15.32 16.26
C ARG A 7 3.56 -15.67 15.54
N SER A 8 3.39 -16.98 15.32
CA SER A 8 2.20 -17.72 14.86
C SER A 8 1.31 -16.98 13.87
N LEU A 9 1.48 -17.33 12.59
CA LEU A 9 0.64 -16.96 11.46
C LEU A 9 -0.81 -17.41 11.67
N THR A 10 -1.55 -16.67 12.48
CA THR A 10 -3.00 -16.66 12.33
C THR A 10 -3.25 -15.80 11.11
N PHE A 11 -3.19 -16.42 9.92
CA PHE A 11 -3.46 -15.76 8.65
C PHE A 11 -4.85 -15.14 8.75
N ILE A 12 -4.92 -13.82 8.93
CA ILE A 12 -6.18 -13.11 8.79
C ILE A 12 -6.43 -13.00 7.29
N THR A 13 -6.92 -14.09 6.71
CA THR A 13 -7.22 -14.17 5.28
C THR A 13 -8.29 -13.11 4.95
N HIS A 14 -8.24 -12.58 3.73
CA HIS A 14 -9.27 -11.68 3.17
C HIS A 14 -10.70 -12.20 3.42
N ARG A 15 -10.89 -13.52 3.58
CA ARG A 15 -12.19 -14.15 3.85
C ARG A 15 -12.80 -13.75 5.20
N SER A 16 -11.99 -13.57 6.25
CA SER A 16 -12.45 -13.11 7.56
C SER A 16 -13.00 -11.69 7.48
N TRP A 17 -12.29 -10.81 6.77
CA TRP A 17 -12.69 -9.41 6.55
C TRP A 17 -13.82 -9.24 5.54
N ARG A 18 -13.90 -10.10 4.53
CA ARG A 18 -14.97 -10.08 3.51
C ARG A 18 -16.34 -10.39 4.11
N SER A 19 -16.36 -11.20 5.16
CA SER A 19 -17.58 -11.65 5.82
C SER A 19 -18.30 -10.55 6.60
N GLU A 20 -17.62 -9.44 6.93
CA GLU A 20 -18.16 -8.31 7.70
C GLU A 20 -18.63 -7.15 6.79
N ARG A 21 -18.65 -7.34 5.46
CA ARG A 21 -19.04 -6.28 4.51
C ARG A 21 -20.53 -6.31 4.22
N GLU A 22 -21.29 -5.40 4.83
CA GLU A 22 -22.69 -5.13 4.49
C GLU A 22 -22.83 -4.00 3.42
N GLU A 23 -23.86 -4.14 2.57
CA GLU A 23 -24.27 -3.31 1.41
C GLU A 23 -24.77 -1.88 1.79
N PRO A 24 -24.96 -0.93 0.83
CA PRO A 24 -25.00 0.51 1.12
C PRO A 24 -26.41 1.10 1.34
N ALA A 25 -26.64 1.87 2.42
CA ALA A 25 -27.51 3.08 2.47
C ALA A 25 -27.51 3.89 3.81
N ALA A 26 -27.19 5.20 3.70
CA ALA A 26 -27.78 6.39 4.39
C ALA A 26 -27.45 6.75 5.91
N PRO A 27 -27.79 7.98 6.42
CA PRO A 27 -26.92 8.97 7.12
C PRO A 27 -27.12 9.01 8.67
N PRO A 28 -26.73 10.05 9.47
CA PRO A 28 -25.50 10.85 9.57
C PRO A 28 -24.54 10.34 10.68
N HIS A 29 -24.79 9.17 11.28
CA HIS A 29 -23.91 8.51 12.24
C HIS A 29 -22.94 7.54 11.55
N ARG A 30 -22.27 8.02 10.50
CA ARG A 30 -21.67 7.18 9.45
C ARG A 30 -20.47 6.34 9.90
N PHE A 31 -19.75 6.75 10.94
CA PHE A 31 -18.54 6.10 11.42
C PHE A 31 -18.42 6.18 12.94
N GLN A 32 -17.91 5.12 13.56
CA GLN A 32 -17.58 5.06 14.98
C GLN A 32 -16.07 5.19 15.18
N ARG A 33 -15.67 5.86 16.26
CA ARG A 33 -14.25 6.05 16.56
C ARG A 33 -13.54 4.70 16.71
N GLY A 34 -12.50 4.50 15.92
CA GLY A 34 -11.76 3.26 15.80
C GLY A 34 -12.05 2.49 14.51
N ASP A 35 -13.14 2.81 13.80
CA ASP A 35 -13.48 2.18 12.53
C ASP A 35 -12.35 2.29 11.52
N LEU A 36 -12.13 1.23 10.75
CA LEU A 36 -11.20 1.24 9.64
C LEU A 36 -11.94 1.65 8.37
N LEU A 37 -11.39 2.65 7.70
CA LEU A 37 -11.93 3.17 6.45
C LEU A 37 -11.05 2.68 5.30
N GLU A 38 -11.66 2.07 4.30
CA GLU A 38 -11.01 1.70 3.06
C GLU A 38 -11.50 2.60 1.92
N VAL A 39 -10.57 3.05 1.09
CA VAL A 39 -10.88 3.83 -0.10
C VAL A 39 -10.17 3.20 -1.29
N PRO A 40 -10.91 2.55 -2.20
CA PRO A 40 -10.32 2.02 -3.43
C PRO A 40 -9.66 3.14 -4.24
N ARG A 41 -8.38 3.00 -4.56
CA ARG A 41 -7.68 3.84 -5.54
C ARG A 41 -7.42 3.02 -6.80
N THR A 42 -6.97 3.69 -7.86
CA THR A 42 -6.72 3.07 -9.16
C THR A 42 -5.71 1.92 -9.09
N LEU A 43 -4.68 2.02 -8.23
CA LEU A 43 -3.61 1.01 -8.14
C LEU A 43 -3.49 0.29 -6.79
N PHE A 44 -4.16 0.77 -5.75
CA PHE A 44 -4.06 0.19 -4.41
C PHE A 44 -5.29 0.56 -3.58
N THR A 45 -5.51 -0.13 -2.47
CA THR A 45 -6.55 0.27 -1.52
C THR A 45 -5.92 1.11 -0.42
N HIS A 46 -6.45 2.32 -0.22
CA HIS A 46 -5.97 3.24 0.81
C HIS A 46 -6.74 3.04 2.11
N PHE A 47 -6.02 2.99 3.24
CA PHE A 47 -6.59 2.70 4.55
C PHE A 47 -6.42 3.88 5.51
N GLY A 48 -7.40 4.05 6.40
CA GLY A 48 -7.36 5.02 7.49
C GLY A 48 -8.13 4.54 8.72
N ILE A 49 -7.93 5.21 9.85
CA ILE A 49 -8.62 4.96 11.12
C ILE A 49 -9.46 6.19 11.44
N TYR A 50 -10.76 6.02 11.60
CA TYR A 50 -11.63 7.11 12.02
C TYR A 50 -11.39 7.47 13.49
N LEU A 51 -11.05 8.73 13.76
CA LEU A 51 -10.74 9.22 15.10
C LEU A 51 -11.95 9.86 15.80
N GLY A 52 -13.08 9.99 15.12
CA GLY A 52 -14.20 10.82 15.57
C GLY A 52 -14.09 12.25 15.08
N ASP A 53 -15.23 12.95 15.09
CA ASP A 53 -15.33 14.37 14.71
C ASP A 53 -14.81 14.68 13.30
N ASP A 54 -15.16 13.86 12.31
CA ASP A 54 -14.75 14.01 10.91
C ASP A 54 -13.24 13.88 10.67
N ARG A 55 -12.50 13.22 11.58
CA ARG A 55 -11.05 13.06 11.48
C ARG A 55 -10.65 11.63 11.14
N VAL A 56 -9.68 11.49 10.23
CA VAL A 56 -9.13 10.20 9.83
C VAL A 56 -7.60 10.22 9.95
N ALA A 57 -7.04 9.33 10.75
CA ALA A 57 -5.60 9.08 10.74
C ALA A 57 -5.23 8.11 9.61
N HIS A 58 -4.26 8.48 8.77
CA HIS A 58 -3.77 7.62 7.70
C HIS A 58 -2.31 7.88 7.39
N LEU A 59 -1.64 6.85 6.87
CA LEU A 59 -0.25 6.94 6.42
C LEU A 59 -0.23 7.33 4.94
N ILE A 60 0.43 8.44 4.62
CA ILE A 60 0.60 8.93 3.24
C ILE A 60 2.09 8.92 2.91
N PRO A 61 2.51 8.38 1.75
CA PRO A 61 3.87 8.56 1.27
C PRO A 61 4.17 10.04 0.98
N ASP A 62 5.27 10.56 1.52
CA ASP A 62 5.72 11.95 1.35
C ASP A 62 6.38 12.16 -0.02
N ILE A 63 5.71 11.77 -1.10
CA ILE A 63 6.18 11.96 -2.48
C ILE A 63 5.99 13.44 -2.89
N LEU A 64 5.09 14.15 -2.20
CA LEU A 64 4.58 15.46 -2.59
C LEU A 64 5.46 16.67 -2.25
N PRO A 65 6.25 16.75 -1.17
CA PRO A 65 7.03 17.96 -0.90
C PRO A 65 8.26 18.13 -1.81
N VAL A 66 8.67 17.09 -2.53
CA VAL A 66 9.90 17.14 -3.34
C VAL A 66 9.65 17.71 -4.74
N LEU A 67 8.41 17.73 -5.24
CA LEU A 67 8.11 18.13 -6.62
C LEU A 67 7.27 19.40 -6.76
N THR A 68 6.36 19.74 -5.82
CA THR A 68 5.67 21.05 -5.80
C THR A 68 4.77 21.21 -4.56
N ALA A 69 4.58 22.45 -4.08
CA ALA A 69 3.66 22.79 -2.99
C ALA A 69 2.23 23.14 -3.46
N ASP A 70 1.97 23.11 -4.77
CA ASP A 70 0.68 23.52 -5.35
C ASP A 70 -0.38 22.40 -5.30
N ARG A 71 -1.42 22.61 -4.48
CA ARG A 71 -2.54 21.69 -4.25
C ARG A 71 -3.31 21.32 -5.52
N ARG A 72 -3.38 22.18 -6.54
CA ARG A 72 -4.16 21.90 -7.77
C ARG A 72 -3.47 20.86 -8.67
N LEU A 73 -2.15 20.95 -8.76
CA LEU A 73 -1.32 19.99 -9.48
C LEU A 73 -1.24 18.62 -8.78
N ILE A 74 -1.58 18.55 -7.48
CA ILE A 74 -1.78 17.28 -6.75
C ILE A 74 -3.03 16.55 -7.25
N GLN A 75 -4.07 17.30 -7.64
CA GLN A 75 -5.35 16.72 -8.05
C GLN A 75 -5.29 16.04 -9.41
N GLU A 76 -4.55 16.63 -10.36
CA GLU A 76 -4.47 16.10 -11.73
C GLU A 76 -3.40 15.02 -11.92
N MET A 77 -2.35 14.98 -11.10
CA MET A 77 -1.18 14.10 -11.31
C MET A 77 -1.19 12.76 -10.55
N VAL A 78 -2.37 12.17 -10.30
CA VAL A 78 -2.46 10.75 -9.87
C VAL A 78 -2.64 9.83 -11.08
N THR A 79 -1.88 10.06 -12.16
CA THR A 79 -1.80 9.14 -13.30
C THR A 79 -0.47 8.41 -13.27
N ASN A 80 -0.47 7.11 -12.90
CA ASN A 80 0.57 6.07 -13.03
C ASN A 80 2.07 6.36 -12.69
N THR A 81 2.65 7.50 -13.05
CA THR A 81 4.08 7.83 -12.90
C THR A 81 4.49 8.11 -11.44
N ARG A 82 3.64 8.72 -10.63
CA ARG A 82 3.91 8.93 -9.18
C ARG A 82 3.88 7.63 -8.37
N LEU A 83 3.25 6.57 -8.88
CA LEU A 83 3.12 5.28 -8.18
C LEU A 83 4.39 4.44 -8.28
N LEU A 84 5.13 4.55 -9.39
CA LEU A 84 6.50 4.06 -9.51
C LEU A 84 7.47 4.86 -8.60
N LEU A 85 7.27 6.17 -8.46
CA LEU A 85 8.07 6.99 -7.53
C LEU A 85 7.75 6.70 -6.06
N GLY A 86 6.52 6.29 -5.75
CA GLY A 86 6.13 5.81 -4.42
C GLY A 86 6.90 4.55 -3.99
N VAL A 87 7.29 3.70 -4.94
CA VAL A 87 8.19 2.55 -4.70
C VAL A 87 9.57 3.00 -4.22
N LEU A 88 10.00 4.19 -4.67
CA LEU A 88 11.28 4.79 -4.32
C LEU A 88 11.19 5.70 -3.08
N SER A 89 9.98 6.06 -2.63
CA SER A 89 9.81 6.96 -1.49
C SER A 89 10.11 6.24 -0.19
N LYS A 90 11.19 6.67 0.48
CA LYS A 90 11.59 6.18 1.81
C LYS A 90 10.95 6.96 2.95
N ARG A 91 10.08 7.93 2.66
CA ARG A 91 9.46 8.84 3.64
C ARG A 91 7.95 8.87 3.48
N ALA A 92 7.26 8.84 4.61
CA ALA A 92 5.83 9.01 4.75
C ALA A 92 5.55 9.75 6.04
N SER A 93 4.33 10.25 6.14
CA SER A 93 3.81 10.82 7.37
C SER A 93 2.46 10.22 7.69
N ILE A 94 2.27 9.91 8.97
CA ILE A 94 0.94 9.62 9.50
C ILE A 94 0.34 10.97 9.85
N ARG A 95 -0.79 11.26 9.21
CA ARG A 95 -1.47 12.56 9.28
C ARG A 95 -2.94 12.35 9.62
N VAL A 96 -3.54 13.42 10.12
CA VAL A 96 -4.97 13.52 10.33
C VAL A 96 -5.52 14.47 9.28
N ASP A 97 -6.41 13.97 8.43
CA ASP A 97 -7.14 14.76 7.45
C ASP A 97 -8.65 14.59 7.70
N SER A 98 -9.47 15.43 7.05
CA SER A 98 -10.94 15.30 7.08
C SER A 98 -11.38 14.01 6.39
N VAL A 99 -12.59 13.50 6.67
CA VAL A 99 -13.12 12.34 5.95
C VAL A 99 -13.22 12.64 4.45
N GLU A 100 -13.59 13.86 4.06
CA GLU A 100 -13.67 14.29 2.68
C GLU A 100 -12.30 14.29 1.99
N ASP A 101 -11.29 14.90 2.61
CA ASP A 101 -9.92 14.94 2.08
C ASP A 101 -9.32 13.53 1.98
N PHE A 102 -9.58 12.69 2.99
CA PHE A 102 -9.19 11.29 3.00
C PHE A 102 -9.86 10.51 1.87
N ALA A 103 -11.16 10.73 1.62
CA ALA A 103 -11.91 10.04 0.58
C ALA A 103 -11.53 10.54 -0.82
N TYR A 104 -11.21 11.83 -0.95
CA TYR A 104 -10.85 12.46 -2.21
C TYR A 104 -11.89 12.22 -3.32
N GLY A 105 -13.18 12.34 -2.97
CA GLY A 105 -14.30 12.08 -3.88
C GLY A 105 -14.55 10.61 -4.23
N ALA A 106 -13.77 9.66 -3.70
CA ALA A 106 -14.01 8.24 -3.87
C ALA A 106 -14.96 7.67 -2.80
N GLY A 107 -15.61 6.55 -3.12
CA GLY A 107 -16.46 5.83 -2.16
C GLY A 107 -15.63 5.27 -1.00
N ILE A 108 -16.13 5.45 0.22
CA ILE A 108 -15.55 4.87 1.44
C ILE A 108 -16.26 3.55 1.74
N LEU A 109 -15.48 2.48 1.85
CA LEU A 109 -15.93 1.21 2.39
C LEU A 109 -15.57 1.18 3.88
N LEU A 110 -16.56 0.83 4.70
CA LEU A 110 -16.40 0.74 6.15
C LEU A 110 -16.05 -0.69 6.54
N ILE A 111 -15.00 -0.84 7.34
CA ILE A 111 -14.84 -2.04 8.15
C ILE A 111 -15.12 -1.66 9.59
N HIS A 112 -16.26 -2.14 10.08
CA HIS A 112 -16.69 -1.84 11.43
C HIS A 112 -15.73 -2.44 12.45
N MET A 113 -15.46 -1.67 13.50
CA MET A 113 -14.93 -2.21 14.74
C MET A 113 -16.10 -2.44 15.69
N ASP A 114 -16.09 -3.54 16.43
CA ASP A 114 -17.05 -3.69 17.52
C ASP A 114 -16.95 -2.48 18.46
N PRO A 115 -18.05 -1.76 18.76
CA PRO A 115 -18.08 -0.65 19.71
C PRO A 115 -17.66 -1.14 21.10
N SER A 116 -16.36 -1.12 21.33
CA SER A 116 -15.73 -1.76 22.47
C SER A 116 -14.47 -1.00 22.87
N ALA A 117 -13.88 -1.39 23.99
CA ALA A 117 -12.57 -0.89 24.42
C ALA A 117 -11.49 -1.05 23.32
N GLN A 118 -11.69 -1.93 22.34
CA GLN A 118 -10.77 -2.12 21.23
C GLN A 118 -10.78 -0.94 20.26
N GLY A 119 -11.94 -0.45 19.81
CA GLY A 119 -12.02 0.69 18.88
C GLY A 119 -11.33 1.94 19.41
N MET A 120 -11.52 2.25 20.71
CA MET A 120 -10.80 3.34 21.37
C MET A 120 -9.27 3.14 21.41
N LYS A 121 -8.79 1.90 21.62
CA LYS A 121 -7.35 1.59 21.58
C LYS A 121 -6.78 1.77 20.18
N VAL A 122 -7.51 1.35 19.14
CA VAL A 122 -7.11 1.52 17.74
C VAL A 122 -6.98 3.01 17.39
N ALA A 123 -8.01 3.81 17.70
CA ALA A 123 -7.99 5.24 17.46
C ALA A 123 -6.85 5.95 18.21
N ARG A 124 -6.66 5.63 19.51
CA ARG A 124 -5.53 6.15 20.30
C ARG A 124 -4.18 5.72 19.72
N GLY A 125 -4.08 4.49 19.23
CA GLY A 125 -2.89 4.00 18.52
C GLY A 125 -2.58 4.84 17.28
N GLY A 126 -3.60 5.18 16.48
CA GLY A 126 -3.45 6.06 15.33
C GLY A 126 -2.97 7.47 15.71
N GLU A 127 -3.52 8.04 16.78
CA GLU A 127 -3.11 9.36 17.31
C GLU A 127 -1.66 9.37 17.84
N LEU A 128 -1.24 8.32 18.54
CA LEU A 128 0.10 8.20 19.11
C LEU A 128 1.19 8.05 18.05
N LEU A 129 0.83 7.58 16.86
CA LEU A 129 1.77 7.31 15.77
C LEU A 129 1.86 8.47 14.76
N LEU A 130 1.20 9.60 15.03
CA LEU A 130 1.27 10.79 14.19
C LEU A 130 2.71 11.29 14.02
N GLY A 131 3.02 11.76 12.81
CA GLY A 131 4.33 12.29 12.46
C GLY A 131 5.04 11.49 11.37
N SER A 132 6.31 11.79 11.18
CA SER A 132 7.11 11.22 10.10
C SER A 132 7.56 9.78 10.39
N VAL A 133 7.39 8.91 9.40
CA VAL A 133 7.81 7.51 9.44
C VAL A 133 8.50 7.11 8.14
N SER A 134 9.39 6.12 8.23
CA SER A 134 10.13 5.61 7.07
C SER A 134 9.20 4.77 6.17
N TYR A 135 8.75 5.27 5.03
CA TYR A 135 7.83 4.52 4.15
C TYR A 135 8.52 3.40 3.38
N SER A 136 7.77 2.35 3.09
CA SER A 136 8.08 1.35 2.08
C SER A 136 6.76 0.81 1.54
N LEU A 137 6.55 0.84 0.22
CA LEU A 137 5.31 0.29 -0.37
C LEU A 137 5.07 -1.17 0.02
N LEU A 138 6.16 -1.94 0.13
CA LEU A 138 6.11 -3.37 0.43
C LEU A 138 6.12 -3.67 1.93
N TRP A 139 6.57 -2.76 2.78
CA TRP A 139 6.86 -3.14 4.19
C TRP A 139 6.36 -2.14 5.23
N ASN A 140 5.92 -0.95 4.80
CA ASN A 140 5.44 0.09 5.70
C ASN A 140 4.45 1.03 4.99
N ASN A 141 3.34 0.46 4.54
CA ASN A 141 2.25 1.14 3.83
C ASN A 141 1.03 1.39 4.76
N CYS A 142 -0.05 2.00 4.23
CA CYS A 142 -1.23 2.34 5.03
C CYS A 142 -1.95 1.13 5.63
N GLU A 143 -1.92 -0.03 4.96
CA GLU A 143 -2.50 -1.27 5.46
C GLU A 143 -1.72 -1.81 6.68
N HIS A 144 -0.39 -1.74 6.63
CA HIS A 144 0.48 -2.07 7.77
C HIS A 144 0.20 -1.18 8.98
N PHE A 145 -0.06 0.11 8.75
CA PHE A 145 -0.39 1.06 9.82
C PHE A 145 -1.70 0.68 10.51
N VAL A 146 -2.80 0.49 9.75
CA VAL A 146 -4.10 0.19 10.35
C VAL A 146 -4.14 -1.18 11.02
N THR A 147 -3.46 -2.19 10.44
CA THR A 147 -3.36 -3.53 11.05
C THR A 147 -2.51 -3.50 12.31
N TYR A 148 -1.43 -2.73 12.34
CA TYR A 148 -0.64 -2.53 13.56
C TYR A 148 -1.48 -1.90 14.68
N CYS A 149 -2.26 -0.85 14.38
CA CYS A 149 -3.16 -0.25 15.37
C CYS A 149 -4.27 -1.21 15.83
N ARG A 150 -4.79 -2.05 14.94
CA ARG A 150 -5.89 -2.99 15.26
C ARG A 150 -5.44 -4.23 16.03
N TYR A 151 -4.34 -4.84 15.63
CA TYR A 151 -3.89 -6.15 16.11
C TYR A 151 -2.58 -6.13 16.89
N GLY A 152 -1.85 -5.01 16.89
CA GLY A 152 -0.50 -4.91 17.44
C GLY A 152 0.58 -5.52 16.53
N SER A 153 0.22 -6.05 15.37
CA SER A 153 1.10 -6.63 14.35
C SER A 153 0.82 -6.00 12.99
N ALA A 154 1.88 -5.58 12.30
CA ALA A 154 1.77 -4.96 10.99
C ALA A 154 1.73 -6.05 9.90
N GLN A 155 0.66 -6.09 9.10
CA GLN A 155 0.48 -7.01 7.98
C GLN A 155 -0.14 -6.28 6.78
N SER A 156 0.13 -6.73 5.55
CA SER A 156 -0.47 -6.17 4.34
C SER A 156 -0.71 -7.24 3.30
N LEU A 157 -1.99 -7.49 3.02
CA LEU A 157 -2.38 -8.42 1.97
C LEU A 157 -1.97 -7.92 0.59
N GLN A 158 -1.98 -6.60 0.38
CA GLN A 158 -1.51 -6.01 -0.88
C GLN A 158 -0.04 -6.40 -1.16
N THR A 159 0.78 -6.40 -0.10
CA THR A 159 2.17 -6.83 -0.19
C THR A 159 2.28 -8.33 -0.49
N GLU A 160 1.50 -9.16 0.21
CA GLU A 160 1.50 -10.61 -0.01
C GLU A 160 1.07 -10.95 -1.44
N GLN A 161 -0.01 -10.35 -1.94
CA GLN A 161 -0.51 -10.53 -3.30
C GLN A 161 0.52 -10.08 -4.34
N PHE A 162 1.16 -8.93 -4.13
CA PHE A 162 2.23 -8.48 -5.01
C PHE A 162 3.43 -9.44 -5.01
N CYS A 163 3.82 -9.95 -3.84
CA CYS A 163 4.89 -10.93 -3.73
C CYS A 163 4.53 -12.25 -4.43
N GLU A 164 3.31 -12.76 -4.27
CA GLU A 164 2.85 -13.98 -4.94
C GLU A 164 2.74 -13.79 -6.46
N TRP A 165 2.24 -12.64 -6.92
CA TRP A 165 2.26 -12.28 -8.33
C TRP A 165 3.69 -12.24 -8.88
N LEU A 166 4.62 -11.60 -8.17
CA LEU A 166 6.03 -11.53 -8.56
C LEU A 166 6.69 -12.90 -8.61
N LYS A 167 6.45 -13.76 -7.62
CA LYS A 167 6.90 -15.16 -7.63
C LYS A 167 6.34 -15.92 -8.83
N SER A 168 5.06 -15.74 -9.13
CA SER A 168 4.43 -16.35 -10.30
C SER A 168 5.03 -15.84 -11.61
N LEU A 169 5.42 -14.58 -11.68
CA LEU A 169 6.07 -13.98 -12.84
C LEU A 169 7.48 -14.58 -13.05
N ILE A 170 8.26 -14.72 -11.97
CA ILE A 170 9.62 -15.29 -12.00
C ILE A 170 9.58 -16.77 -12.39
N ARG A 171 8.65 -17.55 -11.83
CA ARG A 171 8.52 -18.99 -12.09
C ARG A 171 7.97 -19.32 -13.48
N ASN A 172 7.45 -18.34 -14.22
CA ASN A 172 6.92 -18.58 -15.55
C ASN A 172 8.06 -18.62 -16.58
N GLN A 173 8.37 -19.83 -17.06
CA GLN A 173 9.45 -20.10 -18.03
C GLN A 173 9.31 -19.30 -19.35
N SER A 174 8.08 -18.97 -19.77
CA SER A 174 7.85 -18.14 -20.95
C SER A 174 8.39 -16.70 -20.79
N ASN A 175 8.47 -16.20 -19.55
CA ASN A 175 9.02 -14.88 -19.27
C ASN A 175 10.55 -14.86 -19.37
N ILE A 176 11.23 -15.99 -19.11
CA ILE A 176 12.69 -16.09 -19.24
C ILE A 176 13.09 -15.86 -20.71
N LEU A 177 12.40 -16.52 -21.64
CA LEU A 177 12.64 -16.37 -23.07
C LEU A 177 12.31 -14.95 -23.55
N LEU A 178 11.22 -14.36 -23.07
CA LEU A 178 10.83 -12.99 -23.42
C LEU A 178 11.85 -11.97 -22.94
N VAL A 179 12.33 -12.09 -21.69
CA VAL A 179 13.33 -11.17 -21.12
C VAL A 179 14.68 -11.32 -21.82
N ALA A 180 15.09 -12.55 -22.15
CA ALA A 180 16.30 -12.79 -22.93
C ALA A 180 16.21 -12.17 -24.34
N LEU A 181 15.07 -12.31 -25.02
CA LEU A 181 14.83 -11.71 -26.34
C LEU A 181 14.85 -10.18 -26.27
N LEU A 182 14.16 -9.58 -25.29
CA LEU A 182 14.17 -8.13 -25.08
C LEU A 182 15.58 -7.60 -24.77
N GLY A 183 16.36 -8.34 -23.98
CA GLY A 183 17.76 -8.02 -23.71
C GLY A 183 18.62 -8.05 -24.97
N LEU A 184 18.47 -9.08 -25.81
CA LEU A 184 19.17 -9.18 -27.10
C LEU A 184 18.79 -8.02 -28.05
N LEU A 185 17.50 -7.68 -28.15
CA LEU A 185 17.03 -6.54 -28.95
C LEU A 185 17.58 -5.21 -28.41
N SER A 186 17.66 -5.05 -27.09
CA SER A 186 18.25 -3.88 -26.43
C SER A 186 19.74 -3.73 -26.75
N VAL A 187 20.52 -4.82 -26.70
CA VAL A 187 21.94 -4.83 -27.09
C VAL A 187 22.11 -4.50 -28.59
N MET A 188 21.22 -5.00 -29.45
CA MET A 188 21.24 -4.68 -30.88
C MET A 188 20.94 -3.20 -31.16
N TYR A 189 20.04 -2.58 -30.38
CA TYR A 189 19.63 -1.19 -30.57
C TYR A 189 20.58 -0.17 -29.91
N LEU A 190 21.01 -0.42 -28.67
CA LEU A 190 21.86 0.48 -27.88
C LEU A 190 23.35 0.20 -28.05
N GLY A 191 23.70 -0.90 -28.71
CA GLY A 191 25.07 -1.36 -28.90
C GLY A 191 25.59 -2.26 -27.78
N LEU A 192 26.72 -2.91 -28.09
CA LEU A 192 27.46 -3.76 -27.16
C LEU A 192 28.17 -2.91 -26.11
N SER A 193 27.61 -2.86 -24.91
CA SER A 193 28.23 -2.22 -23.75
C SER A 193 28.04 -3.10 -22.52
N PHE A 194 28.89 -2.95 -21.52
CA PHE A 194 28.75 -3.69 -20.27
C PHE A 194 27.38 -3.43 -19.62
N SER A 195 26.90 -2.20 -19.70
CA SER A 195 25.59 -1.78 -19.16
C SER A 195 24.39 -2.42 -19.85
N THR A 196 24.52 -2.89 -21.10
CA THR A 196 23.44 -3.54 -21.86
C THR A 196 23.56 -5.07 -21.86
N VAL A 197 24.79 -5.60 -21.93
CA VAL A 197 25.05 -7.04 -21.95
C VAL A 197 24.89 -7.68 -20.58
N LEU A 198 25.37 -7.03 -19.51
CA LEU A 198 25.34 -7.60 -18.17
C LEU A 198 23.89 -7.88 -17.69
N PRO A 199 22.92 -6.95 -17.78
CA PRO A 199 21.54 -7.24 -17.41
C PRO A 199 20.89 -8.30 -18.30
N THR A 200 21.23 -8.31 -19.60
CA THR A 200 20.71 -9.27 -20.59
C THR A 200 21.08 -10.71 -20.25
N VAL A 201 22.22 -10.95 -19.60
CA VAL A 201 22.64 -12.29 -19.18
C VAL A 201 22.20 -12.59 -17.74
N LEU A 202 22.40 -11.66 -16.81
CA LEU A 202 22.15 -11.90 -15.39
C LEU A 202 20.67 -12.02 -15.05
N ILE A 203 19.79 -11.23 -15.68
CA ILE A 203 18.35 -11.25 -15.35
C ILE A 203 17.72 -12.59 -15.76
N PRO A 204 17.86 -13.09 -17.01
CA PRO A 204 17.34 -14.40 -17.37
C PRO A 204 17.97 -15.54 -16.56
N PHE A 205 19.29 -15.48 -16.28
CA PHE A 205 19.96 -16.50 -15.47
C PHE A 205 19.41 -16.57 -14.04
N THR A 206 19.20 -15.43 -13.39
CA THR A 206 18.62 -15.38 -12.04
C THR A 206 17.15 -15.79 -12.02
N MET A 207 16.37 -15.45 -13.05
CA MET A 207 14.99 -15.94 -13.20
C MET A 207 14.94 -17.45 -13.43
N TRP A 208 15.83 -18.02 -14.24
CA TRP A 208 15.94 -19.46 -14.45
C TRP A 208 16.32 -20.22 -13.19
N MET A 209 17.31 -19.72 -12.45
CA MET A 209 17.73 -20.29 -11.16
C MET A 209 16.64 -20.21 -10.08
N ALA A 210 15.73 -19.25 -10.17
CA ALA A 210 14.65 -19.02 -9.21
C ALA A 210 13.32 -19.69 -9.61
N SER A 211 13.24 -20.27 -10.81
CA SER A 211 12.06 -20.98 -11.32
C SER A 211 12.10 -22.47 -11.00
#